data_AF-A0A5C9CHI0-F1
#
_entry.id   AF-A0A5C9CHI0-F1
#
_cell.length_a   1.000
_cell.length_b   1.000
_cell.length_c   1.000
_cell.angle_alpha   90.00
_cell.angle_beta   90.00
_cell.angle_gamma   90.00
#
_symmetry.space_group_name_H-M   'P 1'
#
loop_
_entity.id
_entity.type
_entity.pdbx_description
1 polymer ?
#
loop_
_entity_poly.entity_id
_entity_poly.type
_entity_poly.pdbx_seq_one_letter_code
_entity_poly.pdbx_strand_id
1 'polypeptide(L)'
;MIYTVQFSAAADEDLERLFDFILQRELDSEAGDLDIPERALQAIKEGVGFLRSSPFACRKLGESPFIRELVITFGRSGYVALYEIVDDSTVIIGAIRHQREDDYH
;
A
#
# COMPACT_ATOMS: atom_id res chain seq x y z
N MET A 1 2.77 -18.93 12.56
CA MET A 1 3.38 -17.65 12.99
C MET A 1 2.52 -16.53 12.43
N ILE A 2 2.23 -15.48 13.20
CA ILE A 2 1.42 -14.35 12.76
C ILE A 2 2.27 -13.10 12.95
N TYR A 3 2.47 -12.32 11.89
CA TYR A 3 3.15 -11.04 11.95
C TYR A 3 2.18 -9.94 12.39
N THR A 4 2.70 -9.02 13.20
CA THR A 4 2.11 -7.71 13.45
C THR A 4 2.52 -6.80 12.29
N VAL A 5 1.56 -6.08 11.73
CA VAL A 5 1.82 -5.13 10.65
C VAL A 5 1.57 -3.73 11.17
N GLN A 6 2.57 -2.87 11.06
CA GLN A 6 2.56 -1.51 11.56
C GLN A 6 2.84 -0.54 10.42
N PHE A 7 2.25 0.64 10.48
CA PHE A 7 2.50 1.70 9.53
C PHE A 7 3.52 2.65 10.13
N SER A 8 4.47 3.09 9.32
CA SER A 8 5.28 4.26 9.65
C SER A 8 4.46 5.53 9.50
N ALA A 9 4.91 6.63 10.11
CA ALA A 9 4.26 7.93 9.94
C ALA A 9 4.19 8.36 8.47
N ALA A 10 5.23 8.06 7.68
CA ALA A 10 5.22 8.34 6.24
C ALA A 10 4.12 7.54 5.51
N ALA A 11 3.96 6.25 5.83
CA ALA A 11 2.90 5.44 5.25
C ALA A 11 1.49 5.90 5.63
N ASP A 12 1.30 6.43 6.84
CA ASP A 12 0.02 7.03 7.24
C ASP A 12 -0.26 8.32 6.44
N GLU A 13 0.73 9.22 6.32
CA GLU A 13 0.62 10.43 5.48
C GLU A 13 0.32 10.09 4.01
N ASP A 14 0.88 8.99 3.50
CA ASP A 14 0.62 8.52 2.15
C ASP A 14 -0.83 8.08 1.95
N LEU A 15 -1.43 7.40 2.94
CA LEU A 15 -2.83 6.99 2.86
C LEU A 15 -3.76 8.19 2.81
N GLU A 16 -3.51 9.20 3.65
CA GLU A 16 -4.27 10.45 3.65
C GLU A 16 -4.16 11.15 2.30
N ARG A 17 -2.94 11.33 1.80
CA ARG A 17 -2.68 11.96 0.49
C ARG A 17 -3.35 11.19 -0.67
N LEU A 18 -3.29 9.86 -0.65
CA LEU A 18 -3.93 9.02 -1.66
C LEU A 18 -5.46 9.14 -1.60
N PHE A 19 -6.04 9.13 -0.40
CA PHE A 19 -7.47 9.27 -0.22
C PHE A 19 -7.96 10.62 -0.74
N ASP A 20 -7.32 11.72 -0.33
CA ASP A 20 -7.66 13.08 -0.75
C ASP A 20 -7.54 13.26 -2.27
N PHE A 21 -6.47 12.71 -2.86
CA PHE A 21 -6.27 12.76 -4.31
C PHE A 21 -7.40 12.06 -5.07
N ILE A 22 -7.81 10.86 -4.63
CA ILE A 22 -8.89 10.10 -5.28
C ILE A 22 -10.21 10.83 -5.06
N LEU A 23 -10.49 11.28 -3.83
CA LEU A 23 -11.71 12.00 -3.51
C LEU A 23 -11.87 13.25 -4.37
N GLN A 24 -10.82 14.08 -4.48
CA GLN A 24 -10.84 15.27 -5.31
C GLN A 24 -11.05 14.93 -6.79
N ARG A 25 -10.40 13.87 -7.30
CA ARG A 25 -10.59 13.40 -8.68
C ARG A 25 -12.05 13.02 -8.96
N GLU A 26 -12.70 12.32 -8.03
CA GLU A 26 -14.11 11.93 -8.18
C GLU A 26 -15.04 13.14 -8.06
N LEU A 27 -14.75 14.10 -7.17
CA LEU A 27 -15.52 15.34 -7.06
C LEU A 27 -15.43 16.22 -8.32
N ASP A 28 -14.27 16.26 -8.97
CA ASP A 28 -14.05 17.05 -10.20
C ASP A 28 -14.64 16.39 -11.46
N SER A 29 -15.10 15.14 -11.35
CA SER A 29 -15.66 14.36 -12.45
C SER A 29 -17.19 14.43 -12.48
N GLU A 30 -17.78 14.77 -13.64
CA GLU A 30 -19.24 14.74 -13.82
C GLU A 30 -19.85 13.34 -13.62
N ALA A 31 -19.05 12.29 -13.77
CA ALA A 31 -19.43 10.90 -13.58
C ALA A 31 -18.62 10.23 -12.46
N GLY A 32 -18.15 11.01 -11.49
CA GLY A 32 -17.37 10.51 -10.36
C GLY A 32 -18.17 9.61 -9.42
N ASP A 33 -17.48 8.70 -8.77
CA ASP A 33 -18.03 7.76 -7.79
C ASP A 33 -17.31 7.93 -6.44
N LEU A 34 -18.02 8.52 -5.47
CA LEU A 34 -17.51 8.83 -4.14
C LEU A 34 -17.24 7.58 -3.27
N ASP A 35 -17.63 6.38 -3.71
CA ASP A 35 -17.28 5.14 -3.02
C ASP A 35 -15.85 4.67 -3.38
N ILE A 36 -15.23 5.22 -4.45
CA ILE A 36 -13.90 4.79 -4.92
C ILE A 36 -12.79 5.02 -3.88
N PRO A 37 -12.68 6.18 -3.20
CA PRO A 37 -11.67 6.39 -2.15
C PRO A 37 -11.73 5.33 -1.04
N GLU A 38 -12.93 5.01 -0.54
CA GLU A 38 -13.11 3.99 0.49
C GLU A 38 -12.74 2.59 -0.01
N ARG A 39 -13.15 2.25 -1.24
CA ARG A 39 -12.79 0.98 -1.88
C ARG A 39 -11.28 0.84 -2.11
N ALA A 40 -10.59 1.94 -2.39
CA ALA A 40 -9.14 1.95 -2.52
C ALA A 40 -8.46 1.63 -1.18
N LEU A 41 -8.88 2.30 -0.09
CA LEU A 41 -8.39 2.01 1.26
C LEU A 41 -8.67 0.56 1.68
N GLN A 42 -9.84 0.03 1.35
CA GLN A 42 -10.19 -1.35 1.63
C GLN A 42 -9.29 -2.34 0.87
N ALA A 43 -9.00 -2.09 -0.41
CA ALA A 43 -8.06 -2.92 -1.17
C ALA A 43 -6.66 -2.91 -0.56
N ILE A 44 -6.19 -1.74 -0.10
CA ILE A 44 -4.90 -1.63 0.61
C ILE A 44 -4.92 -2.42 1.91
N LYS A 45 -5.98 -2.29 2.71
CA LYS A 45 -6.14 -3.01 3.97
C LYS A 45 -6.13 -4.53 3.78
N GLU A 46 -6.81 -5.03 2.76
CA GLU A 46 -6.82 -6.45 2.40
C GLU A 46 -5.44 -6.94 1.96
N GLY A 47 -4.78 -6.16 1.10
CA GLY A 47 -3.41 -6.44 0.66
C GLY A 47 -2.44 -6.51 1.84
N VAL A 48 -2.42 -5.50 2.71
CA VAL A 48 -1.54 -5.45 3.87
C VAL A 48 -1.89 -6.58 4.86
N GLY A 49 -3.16 -6.98 4.96
CA GLY A 49 -3.60 -8.12 5.77
C GLY A 49 -2.93 -9.44 5.41
N PHE A 50 -2.57 -9.64 4.13
CA PHE A 50 -1.83 -10.83 3.67
C PHE A 50 -0.44 -10.94 4.32
N LEU A 51 0.21 -9.82 4.63
CA LEU A 51 1.54 -9.79 5.23
C LEU A 51 1.58 -10.38 6.64
N ARG A 52 0.42 -10.51 7.31
CA ARG A 52 0.33 -11.18 8.61
C ARG A 52 0.69 -12.65 8.56
N SER A 53 0.49 -13.32 7.42
CA SER A 53 0.77 -14.75 7.27
C SER A 53 1.99 -15.02 6.40
N SER A 54 2.23 -14.18 5.38
CA SER A 54 3.16 -14.52 4.29
C SER A 54 3.99 -13.32 3.81
N PRO A 55 4.69 -12.58 4.70
CA PRO A 55 5.44 -11.40 4.26
C PRO A 55 6.66 -11.74 3.39
N PHE A 56 7.19 -12.96 3.47
CA PHE A 56 8.30 -13.38 2.61
C PHE A 56 7.86 -13.81 1.19
N ALA A 57 6.56 -13.81 0.88
CA ALA A 57 6.03 -14.23 -0.42
C ALA A 57 6.06 -13.11 -1.49
N CYS A 58 6.14 -11.84 -1.08
CA CYS A 58 6.13 -10.73 -2.04
C CYS A 58 7.52 -10.48 -2.64
N ARG A 59 7.59 -9.62 -3.67
CA ARG A 59 8.82 -9.33 -4.42
C ARG A 59 9.85 -8.63 -3.52
N LYS A 60 11.10 -9.05 -3.63
CA LYS A 60 12.25 -8.37 -2.99
C LYS A 60 12.56 -7.08 -3.72
N LEU A 61 12.92 -6.05 -2.98
CA LEU A 61 13.42 -4.80 -3.52
C LEU A 61 14.90 -4.65 -3.17
N GLY A 62 15.76 -4.67 -4.20
CA GLY A 62 17.22 -4.66 -4.04
C GLY A 62 17.78 -5.95 -3.44
N GLU A 63 18.93 -5.83 -2.77
CA GLU A 63 19.71 -6.96 -2.25
C GLU A 63 19.20 -7.48 -0.90
N SER A 64 18.50 -6.64 -0.12
CA SER A 64 18.00 -7.04 1.20
C SER A 64 16.85 -8.06 1.07
N PRO A 65 16.90 -9.21 1.76
CA PRO A 65 15.80 -10.17 1.74
C PRO A 65 14.58 -9.71 2.56
N PHE A 66 14.72 -8.61 3.33
CA PHE A 66 13.72 -8.09 4.25
C PHE A 66 12.96 -6.89 3.68
N ILE A 67 13.56 -6.13 2.75
CA ILE A 67 12.90 -5.02 2.06
C ILE A 67 12.13 -5.58 0.86
N ARG A 68 10.83 -5.32 0.82
CA ARG A 68 9.91 -5.95 -0.11
C ARG A 68 8.80 -5.03 -0.54
N GLU A 69 8.26 -5.32 -1.71
CA GLU A 69 7.11 -4.61 -2.25
C GLU A 69 5.91 -5.56 -2.38
N LEU A 70 4.75 -5.08 -1.94
CA LEU A 70 3.46 -5.72 -2.16
C LEU A 70 2.71 -4.94 -3.25
N VAL A 71 2.43 -5.62 -4.35
CA VAL A 71 1.53 -5.10 -5.40
C VAL A 71 0.08 -5.34 -4.99
N ILE A 72 -0.71 -4.26 -4.97
CA ILE A 72 -2.13 -4.26 -4.59
C ILE A 72 -2.94 -3.86 -5.81
N THR A 73 -3.68 -4.82 -6.38
CA THR A 73 -4.50 -4.57 -7.57
C THR A 73 -5.74 -3.75 -7.23
N PHE A 74 -5.88 -2.58 -7.86
CA PHE A 74 -7.07 -1.74 -7.74
C PHE A 74 -7.24 -0.84 -8.97
N GLY A 75 -8.44 -0.75 -9.53
CA GLY A 75 -8.67 0.04 -10.74
C GLY A 75 -7.77 -0.38 -11.91
N ARG A 76 -7.16 0.60 -12.61
CA ARG A 76 -6.34 0.35 -13.81
C ARG A 76 -4.85 0.11 -13.52
N SER A 77 -4.36 0.54 -12.36
CA SER A 77 -2.92 0.54 -12.03
C SER A 77 -2.63 0.04 -10.62
N GLY A 78 -3.53 0.21 -9.65
CA GLY A 78 -3.29 -0.27 -8.29
C GLY A 78 -2.23 0.51 -7.52
N TYR A 79 -1.83 -0.08 -6.40
CA TYR A 79 -0.90 0.50 -5.43
C TYR A 79 0.29 -0.44 -5.20
N VAL A 80 1.33 0.13 -4.60
CA VAL A 80 2.48 -0.61 -4.07
C VAL A 80 2.67 -0.20 -2.63
N ALA A 81 2.78 -1.18 -1.74
CA ALA A 81 3.23 -0.97 -0.37
C ALA A 81 4.69 -1.44 -0.25
N LEU A 82 5.59 -0.53 0.07
CA LEU A 82 6.97 -0.85 0.44
C LEU A 82 7.00 -1.18 1.93
N TYR A 83 7.62 -2.29 2.29
CA TYR A 83 7.70 -2.72 3.66
C TYR A 83 9.01 -3.42 3.98
N GLU A 84 9.30 -3.48 5.28
CA GLU A 84 10.44 -4.17 5.84
C GLU A 84 9.99 -5.17 6.91
N ILE A 85 10.58 -6.37 6.88
CA ILE A 85 10.44 -7.36 7.95
C ILE A 85 11.56 -7.10 8.96
N VAL A 86 11.22 -6.47 10.09
CA VAL A 86 12.23 -5.95 11.03
C VAL A 86 12.67 -6.97 12.08
N ASP A 87 11.84 -8.00 12.32
CA ASP A 87 12.14 -9.11 13.21
C ASP A 87 11.30 -10.36 12.84
N ASP A 88 11.25 -11.35 13.73
CA ASP A 88 10.55 -12.63 13.52
C ASP A 88 9.01 -12.53 13.53
N SER A 89 8.47 -11.38 13.90
CA SER A 89 7.03 -11.21 14.14
C SER A 89 6.49 -9.82 13.76
N THR A 90 7.31 -8.93 13.19
CA THR A 90 6.92 -7.54 12.87
C THR A 90 7.26 -7.17 11.43
N VAL A 91 6.29 -6.53 10.78
CA VAL A 91 6.40 -5.89 9.46
C VAL A 91 6.08 -4.41 9.60
N ILE A 92 6.95 -3.56 9.07
CA ILE A 92 6.71 -2.11 9.00
C ILE A 92 6.43 -1.71 7.55
N ILE A 93 5.27 -1.12 7.29
CA ILE A 93 4.96 -0.45 6.03
C ILE A 93 5.65 0.91 6.04
N GLY A 94 6.65 1.07 5.16
CA GLY A 94 7.44 2.29 5.04
C GLY A 94 6.81 3.32 4.13
N ALA A 95 6.10 2.89 3.09
CA ALA A 95 5.49 3.79 2.11
C ALA A 95 4.35 3.09 1.36
N ILE A 96 3.34 3.86 0.95
CA ILE A 96 2.27 3.40 0.05
C ILE A 96 2.16 4.36 -1.13
N ARG A 97 2.26 3.85 -2.35
CA ARG A 97 2.28 4.67 -3.57
C ARG A 97 1.29 4.13 -4.58
N HIS A 98 0.79 4.99 -5.44
CA HIS A 98 0.08 4.55 -6.64
C HIS A 98 1.10 4.08 -7.68
N GLN A 99 0.84 2.99 -8.42
CA GLN A 99 1.82 2.40 -9.36
C GLN A 99 2.30 3.32 -10.49
N ARG A 100 1.63 4.44 -10.71
CA ARG A 100 2.01 5.44 -11.72
C ARG A 100 2.75 6.64 -11.13
N GLU A 101 2.96 6.67 -9.81
CA GLU A 101 3.88 7.61 -9.17
C GLU A 101 5.31 7.08 -9.45
N ASP A 102 6.10 7.88 -10.16
CA ASP A 102 7.27 7.48 -10.94
C ASP A 102 8.57 7.42 -10.11
N ASP A 103 8.52 6.86 -8.90
CA ASP A 103 9.56 7.11 -7.87
C ASP A 103 10.55 5.96 -7.62
N TYR A 104 10.49 4.85 -8.35
CA TYR A 104 11.45 3.74 -8.22
C TYR A 104 11.85 3.13 -9.56
N HIS A 105 12.69 3.85 -10.29
CA HIS A 105 13.51 3.32 -11.40
C HIS A 105 14.99 3.37 -11.04
#